data_AF-A0A3R9THE3-F1
#
_entry.id   AF-A0A3R9THE3-F1
#
_cell.length_a   1.000
_cell.length_b   1.000
_cell.length_c   1.000
_cell.angle_alpha   90.00
_cell.angle_beta   90.00
_cell.angle_gamma   90.00
#
_symmetry.space_group_name_H-M   'P 1'
#
loop_
_entity.id
_entity.type
_entity.pdbx_description
1 polymer ?
#
loop_
_entity_poly.entity_id
_entity_poly.type
_entity_poly.pdbx_seq_one_letter_code
_entity_poly.pdbx_strand_id
1 'polypeptide(L)' 'MNSSLSLLHPYPFEKLNQLFKDTTPANLPLIPLSIGEPKHPAPEFVKQAIIDNFNHLST' A
#
# COMPACT_ATOMS: atom_id res chain seq x y z
N MET A 1 -4.42 -15.40 21.38
CA MET A 1 -4.94 -14.47 20.34
C MET A 1 -5.50 -13.24 21.03
N ASN A 2 -5.15 -12.04 20.57
CA ASN A 2 -5.60 -10.80 21.19
C ASN A 2 -7.01 -10.43 20.69
N SER A 3 -8.02 -10.57 21.55
CA SER A 3 -9.43 -10.28 21.24
C SER A 3 -9.68 -8.81 20.84
N SER A 4 -8.77 -7.90 21.18
CA SER A 4 -8.88 -6.47 20.84
C SER A 4 -8.65 -6.18 19.35
N LEU A 5 -8.06 -7.12 18.59
CA LEU A 5 -7.88 -6.98 17.14
C LEU A 5 -9.22 -6.82 16.41
N SER A 6 -10.29 -7.38 16.96
CA SER A 6 -11.67 -7.27 16.45
C SER A 6 -12.20 -5.82 16.43
N LEU A 7 -11.58 -4.92 17.21
CA LEU A 7 -11.98 -3.52 17.33
C LEU A 7 -11.28 -2.62 16.31
N LEU A 8 -10.29 -3.15 15.58
CA LEU A 8 -9.56 -2.37 14.58
C LEU A 8 -10.46 -2.10 13.39
N HIS A 9 -10.50 -0.84 12.98
CA HIS A 9 -11.15 -0.46 11.74
C HIS A 9 -10.21 -0.72 10.55
N PRO A 10 -10.75 -1.16 9.40
CA PRO A 10 -9.98 -1.26 8.17
C PRO A 10 -9.50 0.13 7.73
N TYR A 11 -8.43 0.15 6.94
CA TYR A 11 -7.83 1.40 6.49
C TYR A 11 -8.81 2.20 5.61
N PRO A 12 -8.72 3.54 5.60
CA PRO A 12 -9.66 4.37 4.84
C PRO A 12 -9.77 4.03 3.35
N PHE A 13 -8.66 3.62 2.72
CA PHE A 13 -8.65 3.21 1.30
C PHE A 13 -9.40 1.89 1.06
N GLU A 14 -9.39 0.96 2.03
CA GLU A 14 -10.13 -0.29 1.94
C GLU A 14 -11.63 -0.03 2.00
N LYS A 15 -12.07 0.89 2.88
CA LYS A 15 -13.46 1.35 2.95
C LYS A 15 -13.89 2.01 1.64
N LEU A 16 -13.02 2.84 1.07
CA LEU A 16 -13.27 3.49 -0.22
C LEU A 16 -13.41 2.45 -1.35
N ASN A 17 -12.55 1.45 -1.41
CA ASN A 17 -12.65 0.36 -2.39
C ASN A 17 -13.95 -0.44 -2.23
N GLN A 18 -14.41 -0.67 -1.00
CA GLN A 18 -15.69 -1.34 -0.75
C GLN A 18 -16.87 -0.53 -1.29
N LEU A 19 -16.85 0.80 -1.17
CA LEU A 19 -17.91 1.66 -1.71
C LEU A 19 -17.99 1.64 -3.24
N PHE A 20 -16.86 1.44 -3.92
CA PHE A 20 -16.80 1.38 -5.38
C PHE A 20 -17.08 -0.02 -5.97
N LYS A 21 -17.23 -1.06 -5.15
CA LYS A 21 -17.31 -2.46 -5.59
C LYS A 21 -18.41 -2.74 -6.61
N ASP A 22 -19.57 -2.08 -6.46
CA ASP A 22 -20.75 -2.31 -7.31
C ASP A 22 -20.91 -1.23 -8.39
N THR A 23 -19.92 -0.36 -8.57
CA THR A 23 -19.95 0.70 -9.59
C THR A 23 -19.27 0.26 -10.88
N THR A 24 -19.89 0.56 -12.01
CA THR A 24 -19.28 0.38 -13.34
C THR A 24 -18.56 1.67 -13.75
N PRO A 25 -17.22 1.71 -13.80
CA PRO A 25 -16.49 2.88 -14.23
C PRO A 25 -16.67 3.12 -15.74
N ALA A 26 -16.55 4.39 -16.16
CA ALA A 26 -16.45 4.73 -17.57
C ALA A 26 -15.14 4.19 -18.18
N ASN A 27 -15.09 4.03 -19.51
CA ASN A 27 -13.89 3.59 -20.23
C ASN A 27 -12.85 4.72 -20.33
N LEU A 28 -12.39 5.21 -19.18
CA LEU A 28 -11.40 6.27 -19.03
C LEU A 28 -10.31 5.82 -18.05
N PRO A 29 -9.07 6.30 -18.21
CA PRO A 29 -8.01 5.99 -17.26
C PRO A 29 -8.37 6.50 -15.86
N LEU A 30 -8.21 5.65 -14.85
CA LEU A 30 -8.42 6.01 -13.45
C LEU A 30 -7.32 6.96 -12.98
N ILE A 31 -7.70 8.05 -12.32
CA ILE A 31 -6.78 8.98 -11.67
C ILE A 31 -6.94 8.86 -10.14
N PRO A 32 -6.22 7.94 -9.49
CA PRO A 32 -6.36 7.68 -8.06
C PRO A 32 -5.61 8.75 -7.24
N LEU A 33 -6.30 9.84 -6.90
CA LEU A 33 -5.80 10.91 -6.02
C LEU A 33 -6.21 10.74 -4.55
N SER A 34 -6.94 9.68 -4.24
CA SER A 34 -7.46 9.38 -2.90
C SER A 34 -6.44 8.74 -1.95
N ILE A 35 -5.32 8.25 -2.48
CA ILE A 35 -4.28 7.56 -1.71
C ILE A 35 -2.96 8.31 -1.86
N GLY A 36 -2.41 8.81 -0.76
CA GLY A 36 -1.15 9.56 -0.71
C GLY A 36 0.11 8.69 -0.72
N GLU A 37 0.05 7.48 -1.28
CA GLU A 37 1.20 6.57 -1.31
C GLU A 37 2.16 6.92 -2.46
N PRO A 38 3.48 6.91 -2.22
CA PRO A 38 4.46 7.14 -3.26
C PRO A 38 4.41 6.01 -4.29
N LYS A 39 4.13 6.36 -5.55
CA LYS A 39 4.14 5.41 -6.69
C LYS A 39 5.46 5.40 -7.45
N HIS A 40 6.39 6.27 -7.07
CA HIS A 40 7.69 6.35 -7.72
C HIS A 40 8.56 5.16 -7.29
N PRO A 41 9.36 4.59 -8.21
CA PRO A 41 10.30 3.54 -7.85
C PRO A 41 11.28 4.07 -6.79
N ALA A 42 11.67 3.19 -5.87
CA ALA A 42 12.70 3.51 -4.90
C ALA A 42 14.00 3.93 -5.63
N PRO A 43 14.71 4.97 -5.16
CA PRO A 43 15.97 5.39 -5.75
C PRO A 43 17.00 4.25 -5.79
N GLU A 44 17.81 4.21 -6.85
CA GLU A 44 18.71 3.06 -7.10
C GLU A 44 19.76 2.89 -6.00
N PHE A 45 20.31 3.99 -5.47
CA PHE A 45 21.31 3.93 -4.40
C PHE A 45 20.76 3.28 -3.11
N VAL A 46 19.45 3.40 -2.84
CA VAL A 46 18.83 2.75 -1.69
C VAL A 46 18.82 1.24 -1.87
N LYS A 47 18.54 0.77 -3.09
CA LYS A 47 18.59 -0.67 -3.40
C LYS A 47 20.02 -1.21 -3.25
N GLN A 48 21.01 -0.48 -3.77
CA GLN A 48 22.41 -0.88 -3.65
C GLN A 48 22.87 -0.95 -2.20
N ALA A 49 22.53 0.06 -1.38
CA ALA A 49 22.86 0.05 0.04
C ALA A 49 22.26 -1.16 0.77
N ILE A 50 21.04 -1.59 0.43
CA ILE A 50 20.43 -2.80 1.00
C ILE A 50 21.17 -4.07 0.54
N ILE A 51 21.52 -4.17 -0.74
CA ILE A 51 22.28 -5.31 -1.29
C ILE A 51 23.65 -5.44 -0.61
N ASP A 52 24.37 -4.33 -0.49
CA ASP A 52 25.72 -4.30 0.08
C ASP A 52 25.74 -4.72 1.56
N ASN A 53 24.67 -4.40 2.29
CA ASN A 53 24.55 -4.68 3.72
C ASN A 53 23.68 -5.90 4.02
N PHE A 54 23.28 -6.66 3.00
CA PHE A 54 22.34 -7.78 3.15
C PHE A 54 22.85 -8.87 4.12
N ASN A 55 24.17 -9.04 4.21
CA ASN A 55 24.84 -9.97 5.12
C ASN A 55 24.66 -9.65 6.62
N HIS A 56 24.18 -8.45 6.96
CA HIS A 56 23.92 -8.03 8.34
C HIS A 56 22.47 -8.25 8.79
N LEU A 57 21.59 -8.74 7.91
CA LEU A 57 20.22 -9.08 8.29
C LEU A 57 20.22 -10.33 9.15
N SER A 58 19.81 -10.18 10.41
CA SER A 58 19.68 -11.29 11.35
C SER A 58 18.51 -12.17 10.93
N THR A 59 18.78 -13.46 10.71
CA THR A 59 17.77 -14.51 10.48
C THR A 59 17.06 -14.90 11.76
#